data_AF-A0A2G5EGD0-F1
#
_entry.id   AF-A0A2G5EGD0-F1
#
_cell.length_a   1.000
_cell.length_b   1.000
_cell.length_c   1.000
_cell.angle_alpha   90.00
_cell.angle_beta   90.00
_cell.angle_gamma   90.00
#
_symmetry.space_group_name_H-M   'P 1'
#
loop_
_entity.id
_entity.type
_entity.pdbx_description
1 polymer ?
#
loop_
_entity_poly.entity_id
_entity_poly.type
_entity_poly.pdbx_seq_one_letter_code
_entity_poly.pdbx_strand_id
1 'polypeptide(L)'
;MEEFGISDISLLLTLGTPHRPPPKGLPGVIDQTRGLLTYVERYCSKAVYTPQLKYVCIAGRYIKGARFFGNSKPTSQSPVTVESDQTMTEVAVLDKVLIENGESITDVNVIDNTQKSASTANTARARFIGQGYKQVCGQADVWGDGVVPEVSAHLDGALNVTLDGVYHSPVGSDDVLRPWYGSPAVVEKWIHYLLS
;
A
#
# COMPACT_ATOMS: atom_id res chain seq x y z
N MET A 1 -2.73 -3.35 28.89
CA MET A 1 -1.56 -4.11 29.38
C MET A 1 -1.17 -3.65 30.77
N GLU A 2 -1.01 -2.33 30.99
CA GLU A 2 -0.86 -1.76 32.34
C GLU A 2 -2.08 -2.03 33.25
N GLU A 3 -3.30 -2.05 32.67
CA GLU A 3 -4.56 -2.32 33.37
C GLU A 3 -4.73 -3.77 33.90
N PHE A 4 -3.90 -4.72 33.45
CA PHE A 4 -4.06 -6.14 33.79
C PHE A 4 -3.08 -6.63 34.86
N GLY A 5 -2.23 -5.75 35.42
CA GLY A 5 -1.40 -6.02 36.60
C GLY A 5 -0.28 -7.06 36.43
N ILE A 6 -0.28 -7.79 35.32
CA ILE A 6 0.76 -8.73 34.87
C ILE A 6 0.66 -8.75 33.35
N SER A 7 1.78 -8.62 32.64
CA SER A 7 1.80 -8.99 31.24
C SER A 7 3.04 -9.82 30.98
N ASP A 8 2.86 -11.13 30.84
CA ASP A 8 3.82 -12.06 30.21
C ASP A 8 4.03 -11.72 28.71
N ILE A 9 3.70 -10.48 28.31
CA ILE A 9 3.85 -9.94 26.97
C ILE A 9 5.07 -9.04 27.00
N SER A 10 6.12 -9.48 26.31
CA SER A 10 7.35 -8.73 26.14
C SER A 10 7.42 -8.00 24.79
N LEU A 11 6.48 -8.26 23.87
CA LEU A 11 6.55 -7.80 22.49
C LEU A 11 5.16 -7.56 21.87
N LEU A 12 4.99 -6.42 21.22
CA LEU A 12 4.01 -6.20 20.16
C LEU A 12 4.73 -6.11 18.82
N LEU A 13 4.44 -7.03 17.90
CA LEU A 13 4.91 -6.98 16.52
C LEU A 13 3.74 -6.73 15.57
N THR A 14 3.85 -5.73 14.70
CA THR A 14 2.84 -5.42 13.67
C THR A 14 3.39 -5.59 12.27
N LEU A 15 2.52 -6.03 11.35
CA LEU A 15 2.82 -6.23 9.93
C LEU A 15 1.82 -5.39 9.13
N GLY A 16 2.26 -4.27 8.58
CA GLY A 16 1.41 -3.39 7.77
C GLY A 16 0.19 -2.82 8.50
N THR A 17 0.25 -2.61 9.81
CA THR A 17 -0.90 -2.12 10.61
C THR A 17 -0.91 -0.59 10.69
N PRO A 18 -1.99 0.12 10.31
CA PRO A 18 -2.06 1.57 10.47
C PRO A 18 -2.25 1.96 11.94
N HIS A 19 -1.36 2.81 12.47
CA HIS A 19 -1.33 3.19 13.89
C HIS A 19 -2.07 4.49 14.23
N ARG A 20 -2.42 5.32 13.23
CA ARG A 20 -3.02 6.65 13.44
C ARG A 20 -4.27 6.82 12.56
N PRO A 21 -5.29 7.54 13.03
CA PRO A 21 -6.44 7.86 12.21
C PRO A 21 -6.06 8.77 11.02
N PRO A 22 -6.86 8.77 9.95
CA PRO A 22 -6.67 9.73 8.88
C PRO A 22 -6.90 11.17 9.38
N PRO A 23 -6.22 12.18 8.80
CA PRO A 23 -6.40 13.57 9.23
C PRO A 23 -7.84 14.06 8.98
N LYS A 24 -8.41 14.75 9.96
CA LYS A 24 -9.79 15.26 9.91
C LYS A 24 -9.92 16.43 8.93
N GLY A 25 -11.08 16.52 8.27
CA GLY A 25 -11.43 17.66 7.42
C GLY A 25 -10.71 17.71 6.06
N LEU A 26 -9.95 16.67 5.70
CA LEU A 26 -9.31 16.60 4.38
C LEU A 26 -10.34 16.30 3.28
N PRO A 27 -10.41 17.11 2.20
CA PRO A 27 -11.33 16.88 1.10
C PRO A 27 -11.16 15.51 0.44
N GLY A 28 -12.27 14.77 0.32
CA GLY A 28 -12.30 13.44 -0.31
C GLY A 28 -11.63 12.34 0.53
N VAL A 29 -11.39 12.58 1.82
CA VAL A 29 -10.97 11.55 2.78
C VAL A 29 -12.19 11.11 3.58
N ILE A 30 -12.48 9.81 3.51
CA ILE A 30 -13.49 9.06 4.23
C ILE A 30 -12.75 8.02 5.08
N ASP A 31 -12.88 8.14 6.39
CA ASP A 31 -12.28 7.18 7.33
C ASP A 31 -12.91 5.80 7.15
N GLN A 32 -12.15 4.89 6.53
CA GLN A 32 -12.56 3.51 6.26
C GLN A 32 -12.76 2.69 7.54
N THR A 33 -12.14 3.10 8.65
CA THR A 33 -12.33 2.47 9.95
C THR A 33 -13.60 2.98 10.65
N ARG A 34 -14.35 3.88 10.00
CA ARG A 34 -15.59 4.49 10.52
C ARG A 34 -15.39 5.14 11.89
N GLY A 35 -14.21 5.73 12.13
CA GLY A 35 -13.86 6.39 13.37
C GLY A 35 -13.19 5.50 14.41
N LEU A 36 -12.93 4.21 14.14
CA LEU A 36 -12.34 3.30 15.12
C LEU A 36 -10.95 3.78 15.57
N LEU A 37 -10.07 4.15 14.63
CA LEU A 37 -8.74 4.66 14.99
C LEU A 37 -8.83 6.01 15.72
N THR A 38 -9.83 6.85 15.37
CA THR A 38 -10.09 8.10 16.09
C THR A 38 -10.56 7.84 17.53
N TYR A 39 -11.37 6.81 17.73
CA TYR A 39 -11.82 6.40 19.05
C TYR A 39 -10.65 5.91 19.90
N VAL A 40 -9.82 5.00 19.36
CA VAL A 40 -8.64 4.47 20.05
C VAL A 40 -7.68 5.60 20.41
N GLU A 41 -7.37 6.51 19.48
CA GLU A 41 -6.48 7.65 19.74
C GLU A 41 -7.00 8.56 20.87
N ARG A 42 -8.33 8.71 20.98
CA ARG A 42 -8.96 9.60 21.96
C ARG A 42 -9.12 8.98 23.35
N TYR A 43 -9.42 7.68 23.42
CA TYR A 43 -9.90 7.05 24.64
C TYR A 43 -8.98 5.96 25.19
N CYS A 44 -8.03 5.46 24.40
CA CYS A 44 -7.06 4.49 24.88
C CYS A 44 -5.75 5.17 25.29
N SER A 45 -5.05 4.56 26.24
CA SER A 45 -3.69 4.96 26.58
C SER A 45 -2.78 4.88 25.36
N LYS A 46 -1.86 5.84 25.25
CA LYS A 46 -0.81 5.81 24.24
C LYS A 46 0.09 4.59 24.45
N ALA A 47 0.85 4.24 23.42
CA ALA A 47 1.90 3.24 23.56
C ALA A 47 2.85 3.61 24.71
N VAL A 48 3.17 2.62 25.55
CA VAL A 48 4.00 2.79 26.75
C VAL A 48 5.33 2.11 26.48
N TYR A 49 6.40 2.89 26.37
CA TYR A 49 7.73 2.38 26.05
C TYR A 49 8.46 2.06 27.35
N THR A 50 8.54 0.77 27.68
CA THR A 50 9.30 0.27 28.82
C THR A 50 10.42 -0.65 28.35
N PRO A 51 11.49 -0.85 29.13
CA PRO A 51 12.49 -1.85 28.81
C PRO A 51 11.94 -3.28 28.69
N GLN A 52 10.79 -3.57 29.31
CA GLN A 52 10.16 -4.89 29.35
C GLN A 52 9.22 -5.16 28.17
N LEU A 53 8.63 -4.11 27.57
CA LEU A 53 7.70 -4.22 26.45
C LEU A 53 8.28 -3.59 25.19
N LYS A 54 8.66 -4.43 24.24
CA LYS A 54 9.18 -4.04 22.94
C LYS A 54 8.05 -3.82 21.94
N TYR A 55 8.29 -2.89 21.02
CA TYR A 55 7.43 -2.65 19.87
C TYR A 55 8.25 -2.81 18.61
N VAL A 56 7.82 -3.69 17.71
CA VAL A 56 8.41 -3.87 16.37
C VAL A 56 7.33 -3.63 15.34
N CYS A 57 7.50 -2.60 14.52
CA CYS A 57 6.52 -2.21 13.52
C CYS A 57 7.12 -2.40 12.13
N ILE A 58 6.57 -3.35 11.37
CA ILE A 58 7.11 -3.74 10.08
C ILE A 58 6.19 -3.24 8.97
N ALA A 59 6.76 -2.44 8.07
CA ALA A 59 6.07 -1.89 6.92
C ALA A 59 6.63 -2.48 5.62
N GLY A 60 5.74 -2.83 4.70
CA GLY A 60 6.09 -3.19 3.33
C GLY A 60 6.20 -1.96 2.44
N ARG A 61 7.20 -1.95 1.55
CA ARG A 61 7.41 -0.91 0.53
C ARG A 61 7.34 -1.53 -0.86
N TYR A 62 6.13 -1.87 -1.28
CA TYR A 62 5.88 -2.53 -2.56
C TYR A 62 5.58 -1.55 -3.70
N ILE A 63 4.76 -0.52 -3.44
CA ILE A 63 4.36 0.44 -4.48
C ILE A 63 4.17 1.84 -3.92
N LYS A 64 4.65 2.82 -4.68
CA LYS A 64 4.36 4.23 -4.44
C LYS A 64 3.02 4.59 -5.09
N GLY A 65 2.10 5.10 -4.29
CA GLY A 65 0.83 5.62 -4.79
C GLY A 65 1.04 6.87 -5.65
N ALA A 66 -0.01 7.25 -6.37
CA ALA A 66 -0.05 8.46 -7.19
C ALA A 66 -1.38 9.21 -7.00
N ARG A 67 -1.37 10.52 -7.26
CA ARG A 67 -2.58 11.36 -7.27
C ARG A 67 -3.37 11.12 -8.57
N PHE A 68 -4.71 11.18 -8.49
CA PHE A 68 -5.56 11.06 -9.69
C PHE A 68 -5.26 12.19 -10.69
N PHE A 69 -5.33 13.47 -10.29
CA PHE A 69 -4.90 14.65 -11.08
C PHE A 69 -4.58 15.88 -10.18
N GLY A 70 -3.60 16.73 -10.58
CA GLY A 70 -3.24 18.06 -10.01
C GLY A 70 -1.78 18.18 -9.48
N ASN A 71 -0.88 19.11 -9.90
CA ASN A 71 -0.88 20.27 -10.79
C ASN A 71 0.32 20.16 -11.75
N SER A 72 0.13 19.93 -13.05
CA SER A 72 1.11 20.40 -14.02
C SER A 72 0.95 21.92 -14.12
N LYS A 73 2.03 22.70 -13.92
CA LYS A 73 2.04 24.12 -14.24
C LYS A 73 1.42 24.33 -15.65
N PRO A 74 0.65 25.40 -15.89
CA PRO A 74 0.08 25.62 -17.20
C PRO A 74 1.21 25.99 -18.17
N THR A 75 1.62 25.07 -19.02
CA THR A 75 2.35 25.43 -20.23
C THR A 75 1.35 26.14 -21.12
N SER A 76 1.56 27.43 -21.32
CA SER A 76 0.69 28.32 -22.07
C SER A 76 0.63 27.92 -23.55
N GLN A 77 -0.32 27.07 -23.93
CA GLN A 77 -0.85 27.02 -25.31
C GLN A 77 -2.35 26.69 -25.27
N SER A 78 -3.15 27.63 -25.77
CA SER A 78 -4.62 27.60 -25.86
C SER A 78 -5.10 26.64 -26.97
N PRO A 79 -6.41 26.38 -27.13
CA PRO A 79 -6.97 25.03 -27.15
C PRO A 79 -7.36 24.52 -28.55
N VAL A 80 -7.46 23.20 -28.69
CA VAL A 80 -8.24 22.57 -29.76
C VAL A 80 -9.33 21.72 -29.10
N THR A 81 -10.57 22.13 -29.36
CA THR A 81 -11.84 21.47 -28.98
C THR A 81 -12.07 20.19 -29.77
N VAL A 82 -12.47 19.11 -29.10
CA VAL A 82 -13.38 18.08 -29.65
C VAL A 82 -14.27 17.55 -28.51
N GLU A 83 -15.58 17.48 -28.78
CA GLU A 83 -16.68 17.13 -27.87
C GLU A 83 -16.82 15.61 -27.59
N SER A 84 -17.59 15.33 -26.51
CA SER A 84 -18.33 14.13 -26.04
C SER A 84 -18.08 12.76 -26.71
N ASP A 85 -18.10 11.62 -25.99
CA ASP A 85 -19.26 11.16 -25.24
C ASP A 85 -18.98 9.94 -24.31
N GLN A 86 -19.73 9.92 -23.20
CA GLN A 86 -20.33 8.80 -22.46
C GLN A 86 -19.62 7.48 -22.04
N THR A 87 -19.87 7.17 -20.75
CA THR A 87 -20.06 5.87 -20.08
C THR A 87 -18.84 5.03 -19.71
N MET A 88 -18.51 5.02 -18.42
CA MET A 88 -17.61 4.05 -17.79
C MET A 88 -18.41 3.18 -16.84
N THR A 89 -18.70 1.95 -17.27
CA THR A 89 -18.89 0.83 -16.36
C THR A 89 -18.10 -0.33 -16.94
N GLU A 90 -16.92 -0.61 -16.39
CA GLU A 90 -16.28 -1.90 -16.66
C GLU A 90 -15.54 -2.37 -15.41
N VAL A 91 -16.10 -3.43 -14.83
CA VAL A 91 -15.53 -4.20 -13.74
C VAL A 91 -14.36 -4.96 -14.35
N ALA A 92 -13.13 -4.60 -13.99
CA ALA A 92 -11.94 -5.24 -14.54
C ALA A 92 -11.85 -6.71 -14.12
N VAL A 93 -12.22 -7.61 -15.02
CA VAL A 93 -11.87 -9.03 -14.97
C VAL A 93 -10.42 -9.14 -15.43
N LEU A 94 -9.56 -9.67 -14.57
CA LEU A 94 -8.14 -9.86 -14.85
C LEU A 94 -7.97 -11.18 -15.61
N ASP A 95 -7.64 -11.11 -16.91
CA ASP A 95 -7.47 -12.30 -17.73
C ASP A 95 -6.09 -12.93 -17.50
N LYS A 96 -6.09 -14.22 -17.12
CA LYS A 96 -4.90 -15.07 -17.09
C LYS A 96 -4.57 -15.47 -18.53
N VAL A 97 -3.51 -14.90 -19.09
CA VAL A 97 -2.93 -15.46 -20.33
C VAL A 97 -2.09 -16.68 -19.95
N LEU A 98 -2.62 -17.87 -20.21
CA LEU A 98 -1.85 -19.11 -20.35
C LEU A 98 -1.37 -19.19 -21.80
N ILE A 99 -0.05 -19.25 -22.02
CA ILE A 99 0.51 -19.60 -23.32
C ILE A 99 0.78 -21.10 -23.29
N GLU A 100 -0.01 -21.86 -24.06
CA GLU A 100 0.31 -23.23 -24.46
C GLU A 100 0.79 -23.26 -25.91
N ASN A 101 1.86 -24.04 -26.10
CA ASN A 101 2.33 -24.69 -27.32
C ASN A 101 3.05 -23.85 -28.38
N GLY A 102 4.29 -24.26 -28.63
CA GLY A 102 5.20 -23.66 -29.59
C GLY A 102 4.88 -24.00 -31.04
N GLU A 103 5.16 -23.03 -31.90
CA GLU A 103 5.80 -23.22 -33.20
C GLU A 103 6.34 -21.86 -33.68
N SER A 104 7.48 -21.91 -34.37
CA SER A 104 8.25 -20.77 -34.85
C SER A 104 7.69 -20.25 -36.17
N ILE A 105 7.34 -18.96 -36.26
CA ILE A 105 7.25 -18.24 -37.54
C ILE A 105 7.90 -16.85 -37.42
N THR A 106 8.65 -16.54 -38.47
CA THR A 106 9.59 -15.45 -38.71
C THR A 106 8.94 -14.08 -38.99
N ASP A 107 9.67 -13.04 -38.59
CA ASP A 107 9.61 -11.63 -39.02
C ASP A 107 8.24 -10.97 -39.19
N VAL A 108 7.76 -10.35 -38.11
CA VAL A 108 6.83 -9.21 -38.17
C VAL A 108 7.36 -8.10 -37.25
N ASN A 109 7.59 -6.92 -37.83
CA ASN A 109 7.97 -5.68 -37.14
C ASN A 109 6.98 -5.39 -36.00
N VAL A 110 7.36 -5.68 -34.76
CA VAL A 110 6.59 -5.29 -33.58
C VAL A 110 6.85 -3.81 -33.31
N ILE A 111 5.89 -2.98 -33.70
CA ILE A 111 5.76 -1.61 -33.17
C ILE A 111 5.55 -1.76 -31.66
N ASP A 112 6.51 -1.28 -30.87
CA ASP A 112 6.59 -1.42 -29.41
C ASP A 112 5.47 -0.64 -28.69
N ASN A 113 4.26 -1.21 -28.71
CA ASN A 113 3.09 -0.72 -28.00
C ASN A 113 3.00 -1.30 -26.57
N THR A 114 3.90 -2.22 -26.23
CA THR A 114 3.91 -3.00 -24.99
C THR A 114 4.44 -2.19 -23.80
N GLN A 115 5.45 -1.35 -24.02
CA GLN A 115 5.99 -0.46 -22.97
C GLN A 115 4.99 0.62 -22.54
N LYS A 116 4.23 1.20 -23.48
CA LYS A 116 3.24 2.25 -23.19
C LYS A 116 2.04 1.71 -22.42
N SER A 117 1.61 0.49 -22.71
CA SER A 117 0.52 -0.18 -22.00
C SER A 117 0.93 -0.53 -20.57
N ALA A 118 2.11 -1.12 -20.37
CA ALA A 118 2.64 -1.44 -19.04
C ALA A 118 2.88 -0.19 -18.18
N SER A 119 3.43 0.89 -18.75
CA SER A 119 3.63 2.16 -18.02
C SER A 119 2.31 2.83 -17.64
N THR A 120 1.30 2.76 -18.50
CA THR A 120 -0.03 3.31 -18.25
C THR A 120 -0.80 2.50 -17.21
N ALA A 121 -0.74 1.17 -17.29
CA ALA A 121 -1.32 0.25 -16.30
C ALA A 121 -0.68 0.44 -14.91
N ASN A 122 0.65 0.58 -14.86
CA ASN A 122 1.38 0.89 -13.62
C ASN A 122 0.95 2.25 -13.03
N THR A 123 0.71 3.24 -13.88
CA THR A 123 0.23 4.55 -13.44
C THR A 123 -1.22 4.50 -12.94
N ALA A 124 -2.12 3.80 -13.63
CA ALA A 124 -3.50 3.63 -13.22
C ALA A 124 -3.60 2.88 -11.88
N ARG A 125 -2.81 1.81 -11.73
CA ARG A 125 -2.68 1.05 -10.48
C ARG A 125 -2.15 1.90 -9.35
N ALA A 126 -1.09 2.67 -9.58
CA ALA A 126 -0.54 3.59 -8.58
C ALA A 126 -1.56 4.65 -8.15
N ARG A 127 -2.39 5.15 -9.08
CA ARG A 127 -3.47 6.11 -8.75
C ARG A 127 -4.57 5.50 -7.88
N PHE A 128 -5.01 4.28 -8.21
CA PHE A 128 -6.01 3.56 -7.43
C PHE A 128 -5.51 3.30 -6.01
N ILE A 129 -4.30 2.75 -5.87
CA ILE A 129 -3.67 2.50 -4.57
C ILE A 129 -3.41 3.81 -3.81
N GLY A 130 -2.97 4.85 -4.51
CA GLY A 130 -2.79 6.18 -3.93
C GLY A 130 -4.06 6.74 -3.32
N GLN A 131 -5.24 6.49 -3.89
CA GLN A 131 -6.48 6.87 -3.19
C GLN A 131 -6.71 6.07 -1.92
N GLY A 132 -6.44 4.77 -1.93
CA GLY A 132 -6.47 3.96 -0.71
C GLY A 132 -5.57 4.56 0.39
N TYR A 133 -4.31 4.85 0.06
CA TYR A 133 -3.39 5.51 0.99
C TYR A 133 -3.88 6.86 1.47
N LYS A 134 -4.50 7.65 0.58
CA LYS A 134 -5.11 8.94 0.97
C LYS A 134 -6.22 8.75 2.01
N GLN A 135 -7.00 7.67 1.93
CA GLN A 135 -8.01 7.37 2.95
C GLN A 135 -7.41 7.01 4.31
N VAL A 136 -6.17 6.52 4.34
CA VAL A 136 -5.48 6.09 5.58
C VAL A 136 -4.64 7.20 6.20
N CYS A 137 -3.85 7.92 5.40
CA CYS A 137 -2.88 8.91 5.88
C CYS A 137 -3.11 10.34 5.36
N GLY A 138 -4.13 10.54 4.51
CA GLY A 138 -4.40 11.85 3.89
C GLY A 138 -3.54 12.18 2.67
N GLN A 139 -2.56 11.34 2.31
CA GLN A 139 -1.67 11.55 1.17
C GLN A 139 -1.72 10.38 0.18
N ALA A 140 -1.71 10.68 -1.12
CA ALA A 140 -1.80 9.65 -2.16
C ALA A 140 -0.43 9.24 -2.73
N ASP A 141 0.55 10.13 -2.68
CA ASP A 141 1.88 10.00 -3.29
C ASP A 141 2.95 9.47 -2.33
N VAL A 142 2.57 8.48 -1.52
CA VAL A 142 3.43 7.84 -0.51
C VAL A 142 3.70 6.37 -0.84
N TRP A 143 4.77 5.83 -0.26
CA TRP A 143 5.09 4.40 -0.34
C TRP A 143 4.21 3.59 0.62
N GLY A 144 3.99 2.32 0.28
CA GLY A 144 3.31 1.36 1.14
C GLY A 144 3.27 -0.05 0.54
N ASP A 145 2.54 -0.93 1.22
CA ASP A 145 2.44 -2.35 0.89
C ASP A 145 1.26 -2.68 -0.04
N GLY A 146 0.67 -1.67 -0.67
CA GLY A 146 -0.50 -1.78 -1.55
C GLY A 146 -1.85 -1.59 -0.83
N VAL A 147 -1.86 -1.58 0.51
CA VAL A 147 -3.05 -1.30 1.32
C VAL A 147 -2.76 -0.20 2.34
N VAL A 148 -1.67 -0.35 3.09
CA VAL A 148 -1.29 0.54 4.17
C VAL A 148 -0.03 1.31 3.77
N PRO A 149 -0.08 2.66 3.84
CA PRO A 149 1.09 3.48 3.57
C PRO A 149 2.12 3.29 4.69
N GLU A 150 3.40 3.24 4.33
CA GLU A 150 4.53 2.99 5.23
C GLU A 150 4.53 3.96 6.42
N VAL A 151 4.24 5.23 6.16
CA VAL A 151 4.15 6.29 7.17
C VAL A 151 3.08 6.03 8.25
N SER A 152 2.07 5.23 7.93
CA SER A 152 1.03 4.82 8.88
C SER A 152 1.36 3.51 9.58
N ALA A 153 2.20 2.67 8.98
CA ALA A 153 2.63 1.39 9.54
C ALA A 153 3.78 1.53 10.55
N HIS A 154 4.47 2.67 10.57
CA HIS A 154 5.47 2.98 11.59
C HIS A 154 4.88 3.68 12.81
N LEU A 155 5.40 3.32 13.98
CA LEU A 155 5.03 3.88 15.27
C LEU A 155 6.25 4.56 15.91
N ASP A 156 6.09 5.79 16.42
CA ASP A 156 7.17 6.50 17.09
C ASP A 156 7.66 5.67 18.29
N GLY A 157 8.95 5.69 18.62
CA GLY A 157 9.48 4.92 19.75
C GLY A 157 9.53 3.39 19.58
N ALA A 158 8.96 2.83 18.50
CA ALA A 158 9.11 1.42 18.15
C ALA A 158 10.37 1.18 17.30
N LEU A 159 10.82 -0.08 17.24
CA LEU A 159 11.73 -0.54 16.19
C LEU A 159 10.95 -0.61 14.88
N ASN A 160 11.16 0.37 14.02
CA ASN A 160 10.51 0.45 12.71
C ASN A 160 11.38 -0.22 11.64
N VAL A 161 10.82 -1.21 10.94
CA VAL A 161 11.51 -1.98 9.90
C VAL A 161 10.75 -1.84 8.60
N THR A 162 11.44 -1.49 7.52
CA THR A 162 10.84 -1.47 6.17
C THR A 162 11.36 -2.60 5.32
N LEU A 163 10.46 -3.33 4.68
CA LEU A 163 10.77 -4.41 3.76
C LEU A 163 10.43 -4.00 2.32
N ASP A 164 11.45 -3.74 1.51
CA ASP A 164 11.27 -3.37 0.10
C ASP A 164 10.67 -4.53 -0.71
N GLY A 165 9.73 -4.19 -1.59
CA GLY A 165 9.03 -5.15 -2.46
C GLY A 165 7.94 -5.98 -1.76
N VAL A 166 7.69 -5.78 -0.46
CA VAL A 166 6.70 -6.58 0.30
C VAL A 166 5.31 -5.96 0.25
N TYR A 167 4.36 -6.75 -0.25
CA TYR A 167 2.92 -6.47 -0.35
C TYR A 167 2.17 -6.89 0.92
N HIS A 168 0.94 -6.39 1.06
CA HIS A 168 0.18 -6.47 2.29
C HIS A 168 -0.29 -7.89 2.68
N SER A 169 -0.77 -8.67 1.72
CA SER A 169 -1.58 -9.86 2.03
C SER A 169 -1.43 -10.96 0.98
N PRO A 170 -1.86 -12.21 1.27
CA PRO A 170 -1.75 -13.31 0.31
C PRO A 170 -2.67 -13.10 -0.90
N VAL A 171 -3.69 -12.25 -0.79
CA VAL A 171 -4.64 -11.99 -1.89
C VAL A 171 -3.94 -11.21 -3.00
N GLY A 172 -3.60 -11.93 -4.06
CA GLY A 172 -2.84 -11.44 -5.19
C GLY A 172 -1.33 -11.72 -5.10
N SER A 173 -0.80 -12.11 -3.94
CA SER A 173 0.60 -12.54 -3.87
C SER A 173 0.86 -13.75 -4.79
N ASP A 174 2.08 -13.83 -5.30
CA ASP A 174 2.63 -15.03 -5.96
C ASP A 174 3.96 -15.50 -5.31
N ASP A 175 4.31 -14.93 -4.15
CA ASP A 175 5.54 -15.17 -3.36
C ASP A 175 6.87 -14.88 -4.07
N VAL A 176 6.86 -14.59 -5.38
CA VAL A 176 8.06 -14.40 -6.21
C VAL A 176 8.16 -12.96 -6.73
N LEU A 177 7.19 -12.52 -7.52
CA LEU A 177 7.15 -11.17 -8.09
C LEU A 177 6.43 -10.18 -7.18
N ARG A 178 5.47 -10.68 -6.40
CA ARG A 178 4.78 -9.91 -5.35
C ARG A 178 4.87 -10.59 -4.00
N PRO A 179 6.02 -10.48 -3.32
CA PRO A 179 6.22 -10.66 -1.89
C PRO A 179 5.02 -10.40 -1.01
N TRP A 180 4.60 -11.20 -0.03
CA TRP A 180 3.82 -10.64 1.10
C TRP A 180 4.44 -11.03 2.43
N TYR A 181 3.96 -10.46 3.53
CA TYR A 181 4.58 -10.69 4.84
C TYR A 181 4.69 -12.18 5.23
N GLY A 182 3.76 -13.02 4.75
CA GLY A 182 3.77 -14.46 4.98
C GLY A 182 4.50 -15.31 3.92
N SER A 183 5.04 -14.72 2.86
CA SER A 183 5.87 -15.47 1.90
C SER A 183 7.10 -16.05 2.62
N PRO A 184 7.53 -17.30 2.37
CA PRO A 184 8.63 -17.92 3.10
C PRO A 184 9.91 -17.06 3.18
N ALA A 185 10.35 -16.50 2.04
CA ALA A 185 11.52 -15.62 1.96
C ALA A 185 11.35 -14.27 2.69
N VAL A 186 10.12 -13.86 2.99
CA VAL A 186 9.83 -12.63 3.75
C VAL A 186 9.71 -12.95 5.23
N VAL A 187 9.12 -14.09 5.61
CA VAL A 187 9.04 -14.57 7.00
C VAL A 187 10.43 -14.64 7.63
N GLU A 188 11.42 -15.17 6.91
CA GLU A 188 12.82 -15.21 7.37
C GLU A 188 13.38 -13.82 7.75
N LYS A 189 12.89 -12.76 7.11
CA LYS A 189 13.34 -11.38 7.35
C LYS A 189 12.81 -10.78 8.65
N TRP A 190 11.75 -11.33 9.24
CA TRP A 190 11.13 -10.71 10.42
C TRP A 190 10.82 -11.67 11.58
N ILE A 191 10.72 -12.97 11.33
CA ILE A 191 10.33 -13.94 12.37
C ILE A 191 11.30 -13.95 13.56
N HIS A 192 12.56 -13.63 13.33
CA HIS A 192 13.58 -13.56 14.39
C HIS A 192 13.27 -12.49 15.46
N TYR A 193 12.48 -11.45 15.14
CA TYR A 193 12.04 -10.47 16.13
C TYR A 193 11.09 -11.06 17.18
N LEU A 194 10.39 -12.17 16.87
CA LEU A 194 9.55 -12.87 17.85
C LEU A 194 10.36 -13.58 18.93
N LEU A 195 11.66 -13.82 18.69
CA LEU A 195 12.54 -14.56 19.58
C LEU A 195 13.48 -13.64 20.38
N SER A 196 13.39 -12.32 20.19
CA SER A 196 14.36 -11.35 20.68
C SER A 196 14.02 -10.72 22.03
#